data_AF-A0A5D2B7N0-F1
#
_entry.id   AF-A0A5D2B7N0-F1
#
_cell.length_a   1.000
_cell.length_b   1.000
_cell.length_c   1.000
_cell.angle_alpha   90.00
_cell.angle_beta   90.00
_cell.angle_gamma   90.00
#
_symmetry.space_group_name_H-M   'P 1'
#
loop_
_entity.id
_entity.type
_entity.pdbx_description
1 polymer ?
#
loop_
_entity_poly.entity_id
_entity_poly.type
_entity_poly.pdbx_seq_one_letter_code
_entity_poly.pdbx_strand_id
1 'polypeptide(L)' 'MAEPYVEQVEYLDVLTKIGKKIGKKIGGSKPRGDVHRDGDYHKAVHVWIFTESTQELLLQKRADCKDS' A
#
# COMPACT_ATOMS: atom_id res chain seq x y z
N MET A 1 14.05 -19.33 23.62
CA MET A 1 14.03 -19.52 22.16
C MET A 1 13.03 -18.52 21.62
N ALA A 2 13.46 -17.52 20.85
CA ALA A 2 12.52 -16.60 20.20
C ALA A 2 11.77 -17.36 19.10
N GLU A 3 10.46 -17.14 18.98
CA GLU A 3 9.68 -17.72 17.90
C GLU A 3 10.23 -17.27 16.53
N PRO A 4 10.19 -18.13 15.50
CA PRO A 4 10.65 -17.75 14.17
C PRO A 4 9.80 -16.59 13.64
N TYR A 5 10.47 -15.53 13.18
CA TYR A 5 9.80 -14.41 12.51
C TYR A 5 9.22 -14.91 11.18
N VAL A 6 7.89 -14.94 11.09
CA VAL A 6 7.19 -15.17 9.82
C VAL A 6 6.98 -13.81 9.18
N GLU A 7 7.69 -13.55 8.09
CA GLU A 7 7.46 -12.35 7.29
C GLU A 7 6.04 -12.39 6.71
N GLN A 8 5.19 -11.47 7.17
CA GLN A 8 3.83 -11.35 6.64
C GLN A 8 3.89 -10.56 5.34
N VAL A 9 3.66 -11.26 4.22
CA VAL A 9 3.61 -10.63 2.90
C VAL A 9 2.22 -10.04 2.68
N GLU A 10 2.16 -8.71 2.54
CA GLU A 10 0.94 -8.00 2.15
C GLU A 10 0.61 -8.27 0.68
N TYR A 11 -0.66 -8.56 0.39
CA TYR A 11 -1.20 -8.71 -0.96
C TYR A 11 -2.11 -7.55 -1.31
N LEU A 12 -1.94 -7.00 -2.51
CA LEU A 12 -2.78 -5.93 -3.06
C LEU A 12 -3.60 -6.43 -4.23
N ASP A 13 -4.80 -5.88 -4.38
CA ASP A 13 -5.65 -6.12 -5.54
C ASP A 13 -5.11 -5.41 -6.78
N VAL A 14 -4.94 -6.16 -7.86
CA VAL A 14 -4.56 -5.61 -9.16
C VAL A 14 -5.81 -5.12 -9.89
N LEU A 15 -5.74 -3.89 -10.40
CA LEU A 15 -6.80 -3.21 -11.07
C LEU A 15 -6.44 -2.93 -12.53
N THR A 16 -7.47 -2.68 -13.32
CA THR A 16 -7.36 -1.97 -14.59
C THR A 16 -7.09 -0.48 -14.34
N LYS A 17 -6.65 0.24 -15.38
CA LYS A 17 -6.45 1.70 -15.33
C LYS A 17 -7.66 2.53 -14.90
N ILE A 18 -8.87 1.98 -15.02
CA ILE A 18 -10.13 2.62 -14.60
C ILE A 18 -10.58 2.15 -13.20
N GLY A 19 -9.71 1.46 -12.46
CA GLY A 19 -9.96 1.03 -11.07
C GLY A 19 -10.84 -0.22 -10.91
N LYS A 20 -11.17 -0.94 -12.00
CA LYS A 20 -11.89 -2.23 -11.90
C LYS A 20 -10.92 -3.36 -11.57
N LYS A 21 -11.28 -4.20 -10.59
CA LYS A 21 -10.48 -5.36 -10.18
C LYS A 21 -10.33 -6.38 -11.31
N ILE A 22 -9.12 -6.90 -11.49
CA ILE A 22 -8.86 -8.00 -12.42
C ILE A 22 -9.38 -9.31 -11.80
N GLY A 23 -10.02 -10.16 -12.61
CA GLY A 23 -10.57 -11.43 -12.15
C GLY A 23 -9.51 -12.36 -11.55
N LYS A 24 -9.90 -13.18 -10.57
CA LYS A 24 -9.00 -14.06 -9.81
C LYS A 24 -8.18 -15.03 -10.68
N LYS A 25 -8.70 -15.40 -11.87
CA LYS A 25 -8.01 -16.27 -12.84
C LYS A 25 -6.78 -15.62 -13.52
N ILE A 26 -6.66 -14.29 -13.49
CA ILE A 26 -5.61 -13.53 -14.19
C ILE A 26 -4.69 -12.82 -13.17
N GLY A 27 -4.60 -13.32 -11.93
CA GLY A 27 -3.76 -12.70 -10.90
C GLY A 27 -4.39 -11.46 -10.26
N GLY A 28 -5.68 -11.54 -9.89
CA GLY A 28 -6.44 -10.42 -9.31
C GLY A 28 -5.89 -9.85 -7.99
N SER A 29 -4.89 -10.50 -7.37
CA SER A 29 -4.10 -9.96 -6.28
C SER A 29 -2.65 -10.47 -6.38
N LYS A 30 -1.68 -9.66 -6.00
CA LYS A 30 -0.23 -9.96 -6.01
C LYS A 30 0.44 -9.47 -4.72
N PRO A 31 1.61 -10.00 -4.32
CA PRO A 31 2.43 -9.38 -3.27
C PRO A 31 2.66 -7.90 -3.55
N ARG A 32 2.64 -7.04 -2.52
CA ARG A 32 2.87 -5.59 -2.65
C ARG A 32 4.15 -5.27 -3.45
N GLY A 33 5.24 -5.99 -3.16
CA GLY A 33 6.51 -5.81 -3.87
C GLY A 33 6.40 -6.06 -5.37
N ASP A 34 5.64 -7.07 -5.78
CA ASP A 34 5.41 -7.39 -7.19
C ASP A 34 4.52 -6.33 -7.86
N VAL A 35 3.46 -5.86 -7.18
CA VAL A 35 2.59 -4.78 -7.69
C VAL A 35 3.39 -3.51 -7.99
N HIS A 36 4.28 -3.10 -7.08
CA HIS A 36 5.10 -1.91 -7.27
C HIS A 36 6.20 -2.11 -8.32
N ARG A 37 6.83 -3.29 -8.35
CA ARG A 37 7.87 -3.62 -9.33
C ARG A 37 7.31 -3.66 -10.76
N ASP A 38 6.13 -4.27 -10.93
CA ASP A 38 5.52 -4.50 -12.25
C ASP A 38 4.72 -3.26 -12.73
N GLY A 39 4.48 -2.26 -11.87
CA GLY A 39 3.72 -1.06 -12.20
C GLY A 39 2.21 -1.26 -12.28
N ASP A 40 1.68 -2.22 -11.52
CA ASP A 40 0.26 -2.58 -11.51
C ASP A 40 -0.59 -1.52 -10.80
N TYR A 41 -1.74 -1.18 -11.38
CA TYR A 41 -2.72 -0.32 -10.72
C TYR A 41 -3.28 -1.02 -9.49
N HIS A 42 -3.28 -0.32 -8.36
CA HIS A 42 -3.87 -0.76 -7.09
C HIS A 42 -4.55 0.42 -6.39
N LYS A 43 -5.39 0.15 -5.39
CA LYS A 43 -6.04 1.22 -4.61
C LYS A 43 -5.07 1.79 -3.58
N ALA A 44 -5.15 3.10 -3.35
CA ALA A 44 -4.45 3.78 -2.27
C ALA A 44 -5.39 4.77 -1.57
N VAL A 45 -5.06 5.13 -0.33
CA VAL A 45 -5.77 6.15 0.46
C VAL A 45 -4.75 7.17 0.95
N HIS A 46 -5.10 8.45 0.83
CA HIS A 46 -4.37 9.54 1.46
C HIS A 46 -5.23 10.10 2.61
N VAL A 47 -4.66 10.12 3.81
CA VAL A 47 -5.33 10.66 5.00
C VAL A 47 -4.73 12.01 5.34
N TRP A 48 -5.59 13.01 5.53
CA TRP A 48 -5.22 14.38 5.87
C TRP A 48 -5.80 14.70 7.23
N ILE A 49 -4.94 15.07 8.19
CA ILE A 49 -5.34 15.40 9.54
C ILE A 49 -5.05 16.88 9.76
N PHE A 50 -6.12 17.67 9.86
CA PHE A 50 -6.07 19.11 10.10
C PHE A 50 -6.51 19.41 11.54
N THR A 51 -5.74 20.25 12.23
CA THR A 51 -6.01 20.65 13.61
C THR A 51 -6.63 22.04 13.63
N GLU A 52 -7.92 22.13 13.97
CA GLU A 52 -8.66 23.40 13.92
C GLU A 52 -8.14 24.44 14.92
N SER A 53 -7.66 24.03 16.10
CA SER A 53 -7.19 24.98 17.11
C SER A 53 -5.89 25.68 16.72
N THR A 54 -5.02 25.02 15.96
CA THR A 54 -3.74 25.59 15.50
C THR A 54 -3.77 26.02 14.03
N GLN A 55 -4.80 25.61 13.28
CA GLN A 55 -4.92 25.79 11.84
C GLN A 55 -3.78 25.12 11.04
N GLU A 56 -3.27 24.00 11.54
CA GLU A 56 -2.13 23.29 10.96
C GLU A 56 -2.52 21.94 10.38
N LEU A 57 -1.78 21.50 9.37
CA LEU A 57 -1.88 20.17 8.77
C LEU A 57 -0.73 19.28 9.27
N LEU A 58 -1.06 18.06 9.72
CA LEU A 58 -0.05 17.08 10.10
C LEU A 58 0.65 16.52 8.85
N LEU A 59 1.97 16.69 8.79
CA LEU A 59 2.83 16.10 7.76
C LEU A 59 3.69 14.99 8.35
N GLN A 60 3.77 13.86 7.64
CA GLN A 60 4.64 12.75 8.01
C GLN A 60 5.97 12.83 7.25
N LYS A 61 7.09 12.80 7.98
CA LYS A 61 8.39 12.42 7.42
C LYS A 61 8.50 10.89 7.44
N ARG A 62 8.71 10.26 6.28
CA ARG A 62 8.90 8.81 6.18
C ARG A 62 10.22 8.41 6.83
N ALA A 63 10.25 7.23 7.43
CA ALA A 63 11.48 6.62 7.92
C ALA A 63 12.39 6.24 6.75
N ASP A 64 13.71 6.31 6.96
CA ASP A 64 14.72 6.01 5.93
C ASP A 64 14.66 4.54 5.48
N CYS A 65 14.26 3.64 6.38
CA CYS A 65 14.09 2.21 6.08
C CYS A 65 12.74 1.87 5.44
N LYS A 66 11.90 2.85 5.09
CA LYS A 66 10.60 2.56 4.51
C LYS A 66 10.77 2.11 3.07
N ASP A 67 10.24 0.92 2.76
CA ASP A 67 10.19 0.37 1.40
C ASP A 67 9.62 1.38 0.40
N SER A 68 10.23 1.41 -0.80
CA SER A 68 9.74 2.21 -1.93
C SER A 68 8.39 1.70 -2.46
#